data_AF-A0A4Q3U108-F1
#
_entry.id   AF-A0A4Q3U108-F1
#
_cell.length_a   1.000
_cell.length_b   1.000
_cell.length_c   1.000
_cell.angle_alpha   90.00
_cell.angle_beta   90.00
_cell.angle_gamma   90.00
#
_symmetry.space_group_name_H-M   'P 1'
#
loop_
_entity.id
_entity.type
_entity.pdbx_description
1 polymer ?
#
loop_
_entity_poly.entity_id
_entity_poly.type
_entity_poly.pdbx_seq_one_letter_code
_entity_poly.pdbx_strand_id
1 'polypeptide(L)'
;MMRGLVKGLAVAALVAPLLSACVIYDNDAGENVSVNVTRNDAPPAEAIREARFANGALVARVDSNGCTQASDFELSVSDNTPTEITLRRTKPDLCKALVPNGVELRWTYADLGLEPGTPARILNALK
;
A
#
# COMPACT_ATOMS: atom_id res chain seq x y z
N MET A 1 89.57 16.03 14.30
CA MET A 1 89.56 16.42 15.72
C MET A 1 88.74 17.69 15.88
N MET A 2 87.48 17.60 16.29
CA MET A 2 86.77 18.67 17.02
C MET A 2 85.46 18.12 17.59
N ARG A 3 85.45 18.05 18.92
CA ARG A 3 84.35 18.34 19.85
C ARG A 3 82.91 18.06 19.39
N GLY A 4 82.28 17.14 20.10
CA GLY A 4 81.17 17.55 20.95
C GLY A 4 79.83 16.89 20.68
N LEU A 5 79.40 16.16 21.71
CA LEU A 5 78.06 16.27 22.28
C LEU A 5 76.90 15.71 21.45
N VAL A 6 76.50 14.47 21.72
CA VAL A 6 75.07 14.12 21.66
C VAL A 6 74.74 13.23 22.85
N LYS A 7 74.33 13.88 23.95
CA LYS A 7 73.66 13.21 25.07
C LYS A 7 72.18 13.06 24.72
N GLY A 8 71.71 11.82 24.69
CA GLY A 8 70.53 11.42 25.45
C GLY A 8 69.15 11.65 24.84
N LEU A 9 68.51 10.51 24.55
CA LEU A 9 67.08 10.19 24.73
C LEU A 9 66.02 11.14 24.13
N ALA A 10 65.38 10.62 23.08
CA ALA A 10 63.97 10.70 22.68
C ALA A 10 64.02 10.55 21.16
N VAL A 11 63.51 9.50 20.53
CA VAL A 11 62.08 9.26 20.34
C VAL A 11 61.90 7.75 20.19
N ALA A 12 61.38 7.11 21.24
CA ALA A 12 60.69 5.84 21.10
C ALA A 12 59.27 6.12 20.56
N ALA A 13 58.72 5.14 19.84
CA ALA A 13 57.35 5.05 19.35
C ALA A 13 57.00 5.89 18.12
N LEU A 14 57.25 5.34 16.92
CA LEU A 14 56.47 5.75 15.73
C LEU A 14 56.21 4.63 14.71
N VAL A 15 56.55 3.36 14.97
CA VAL A 15 56.34 2.29 13.96
C VAL A 15 55.91 0.96 14.59
N ALA A 16 54.66 0.89 15.07
CA ALA A 16 53.87 -0.35 15.25
C ALA A 16 52.50 0.02 15.86
N PRO A 17 51.32 -0.42 15.37
CA PRO A 17 50.96 -1.16 14.15
C PRO A 17 49.83 -0.45 13.35
N LEU A 18 50.03 -0.17 12.05
CA LEU A 18 48.97 0.38 11.17
C LEU A 18 48.07 -0.69 10.53
N LEU A 19 48.04 -1.92 11.06
CA LEU A 19 47.10 -2.94 10.62
C LEU A 19 45.92 -2.99 11.59
N SER A 20 45.05 -1.98 11.51
CA SER A 20 43.68 -2.10 12.00
C SER A 20 42.94 -3.04 11.04
N ALA A 21 43.03 -4.34 11.30
CA ALA A 21 42.21 -5.32 10.60
C ALA A 21 40.75 -5.10 11.02
N CYS A 22 39.93 -4.59 10.10
CA CYS A 22 38.49 -4.67 10.24
C CYS A 22 38.11 -6.15 10.24
N VAL A 23 37.74 -6.69 11.40
CA VAL A 23 37.11 -8.01 11.48
C VAL A 23 35.70 -7.85 10.95
N ILE A 24 35.42 -8.41 9.77
CA ILE A 24 34.05 -8.59 9.27
C ILE A 24 33.49 -9.81 9.99
N TYR A 25 32.51 -9.59 10.88
CA TYR A 25 31.72 -10.66 11.47
C TYR A 25 30.55 -10.94 10.52
N ASP A 26 30.67 -11.96 9.69
CA ASP A 26 29.53 -12.47 8.91
C ASP A 26 28.69 -13.35 9.83
N ASN A 27 27.43 -12.98 10.05
CA ASN A 27 26.51 -13.79 10.83
C ASN A 27 25.72 -14.66 9.84
N ASP A 28 26.22 -15.87 9.58
CA ASP A 28 25.56 -16.88 8.75
C ASP A 28 24.24 -17.42 9.35
N ALA A 29 23.78 -16.91 10.50
CA ALA A 29 22.45 -17.18 11.04
C ALA A 29 21.37 -16.39 10.27
N GLY A 30 21.36 -16.53 8.94
CA GLY A 30 20.25 -16.15 8.11
C GLY A 30 19.13 -17.18 8.25
N GLU A 31 18.25 -16.99 9.23
CA GLU A 31 16.93 -17.60 9.11
C GLU A 31 16.32 -17.10 7.80
N ASN A 32 15.88 -18.03 6.94
CA ASN A 32 15.22 -17.68 5.69
C ASN A 32 13.86 -17.07 6.04
N VAL A 33 13.85 -15.77 6.33
CA VAL A 33 12.61 -15.02 6.53
C VAL A 33 11.96 -14.84 5.16
N SER A 34 11.10 -15.78 4.81
CA SER A 34 10.24 -15.68 3.65
C SER A 34 9.15 -14.65 3.94
N VAL A 35 9.41 -13.40 3.56
CA VAL A 35 8.37 -12.37 3.55
C VAL A 35 7.52 -12.62 2.31
N ASN A 36 6.33 -13.17 2.52
CA ASN A 36 5.31 -13.25 1.47
C ASN A 36 4.76 -11.83 1.21
N VAL A 37 5.44 -11.09 0.34
CA VAL A 37 4.93 -9.81 -0.16
C VAL A 37 3.90 -10.14 -1.24
N THR A 38 2.66 -10.37 -0.84
CA THR A 38 1.54 -10.26 -1.77
C THR A 38 1.56 -8.83 -2.29
N ARG A 39 2.00 -8.63 -3.54
CA ARG A 39 1.90 -7.34 -4.23
C ARG A 39 0.42 -7.04 -4.41
N ASN A 40 -0.14 -6.33 -3.44
CA ASN A 40 -1.50 -5.85 -3.45
C ASN A 40 -1.50 -4.48 -4.12
N ASP A 41 -1.02 -4.41 -5.37
CA ASP A 41 -0.90 -3.17 -6.14
C ASP A 41 -2.28 -2.59 -6.51
N ALA A 42 -3.36 -3.33 -6.23
CA ALA A 42 -4.73 -2.87 -6.37
C ALA A 42 -5.02 -1.74 -5.36
N PRO A 43 -5.64 -0.62 -5.80
CA PRO A 43 -6.11 0.42 -4.88
C PRO A 43 -6.96 -0.18 -3.76
N PRO A 44 -6.88 0.31 -2.51
CA PRO A 44 -7.69 -0.22 -1.42
C PRO A 44 -9.19 -0.12 -1.71
N ALA A 45 -9.98 -0.91 -0.98
CA ALA A 45 -11.44 -0.81 -1.05
C ALA A 45 -11.89 0.62 -0.69
N GLU A 46 -12.77 1.21 -1.50
CA GLU A 46 -13.32 2.55 -1.27
C GLU A 46 -14.10 2.58 0.06
N ALA A 47 -13.91 3.63 0.87
CA ALA A 47 -14.79 3.89 2.00
C ALA A 47 -16.11 4.47 1.47
N ILE A 48 -17.21 3.76 1.69
CA ILE A 48 -18.53 4.15 1.17
C ILE A 48 -19.39 4.73 2.30
N ARG A 49 -20.35 5.58 1.96
CA ARG A 49 -21.33 6.12 2.92
C ARG A 49 -22.51 5.18 3.11
N GLU A 50 -22.92 4.56 2.02
CA GLU A 50 -24.08 3.69 1.96
C GLU A 50 -23.95 2.76 0.77
N ALA A 51 -24.51 1.55 0.89
CA ALA A 51 -24.76 0.68 -0.24
C ALA A 51 -26.02 -0.15 -0.02
N ARG A 52 -26.74 -0.39 -1.12
CA ARG A 52 -27.99 -1.15 -1.13
C ARG A 52 -28.23 -1.74 -2.51
N PHE A 53 -28.99 -2.81 -2.57
CA PHE A 53 -29.56 -3.28 -3.83
C PHE A 53 -30.96 -2.67 -4.00
N ALA A 54 -31.18 -1.97 -5.11
CA ALA A 54 -32.47 -1.36 -5.43
C ALA A 54 -32.74 -1.46 -6.94
N ASN A 55 -33.95 -1.87 -7.31
CA ASN A 55 -34.40 -1.94 -8.70
C ASN A 55 -33.42 -2.69 -9.64
N GLY A 56 -32.89 -3.84 -9.19
CA GLY A 56 -31.98 -4.65 -10.00
C GLY A 56 -30.57 -4.05 -10.18
N ALA A 57 -30.13 -3.22 -9.23
CA ALA A 57 -28.79 -2.64 -9.27
C ALA A 57 -28.18 -2.52 -7.87
N LEU A 58 -26.87 -2.69 -7.77
CA LEU A 58 -26.07 -2.18 -6.66
C LEU A 58 -26.04 -0.66 -6.76
N VAL A 59 -26.46 0.00 -5.69
CA VAL A 59 -26.43 1.44 -5.52
C VAL A 59 -25.50 1.75 -4.37
N ALA A 60 -24.44 2.50 -4.62
CA ALA A 60 -23.48 2.91 -3.60
C ALA A 60 -23.29 4.41 -3.59
N ARG A 61 -23.20 5.00 -2.39
CA ARG A 61 -22.92 6.42 -2.19
C ARG A 61 -21.47 6.60 -1.74
N VAL A 62 -20.73 7.43 -2.47
CA VAL A 62 -19.29 7.67 -2.24
C VAL A 62 -18.98 9.15 -2.16
N ASP A 63 -17.88 9.50 -1.49
CA ASP A 63 -17.37 10.86 -1.52
C ASP A 63 -16.96 11.28 -2.94
N SER A 64 -17.13 12.56 -3.25
CA SER A 64 -16.77 13.15 -4.54
C SER A 64 -16.37 14.61 -4.36
N ASN A 65 -15.44 15.05 -5.21
CA ASN A 65 -15.07 16.44 -5.42
C ASN A 65 -15.68 17.02 -6.71
N GLY A 66 -16.71 16.37 -7.28
CA GLY A 66 -17.55 16.92 -8.36
C GLY A 66 -17.53 16.18 -9.69
N CYS A 67 -16.62 15.25 -9.92
CA CYS A 67 -16.56 14.51 -11.20
C CYS A 67 -16.47 13.00 -11.05
N THR A 68 -16.75 12.46 -9.86
CA THR A 68 -16.84 11.02 -9.64
C THR A 68 -17.97 10.41 -10.48
N GLN A 69 -17.65 9.38 -11.23
CA GLN A 69 -18.59 8.58 -12.03
C GLN A 69 -18.35 7.07 -11.82
N ALA A 70 -19.32 6.24 -12.21
CA ALA A 70 -19.27 4.79 -11.96
C ALA A 70 -18.05 4.11 -12.61
N SER A 71 -17.60 4.60 -13.77
CA SER A 71 -16.43 4.09 -14.48
C SER A 71 -15.08 4.46 -13.85
N ASP A 72 -15.07 5.31 -12.82
CA ASP A 72 -13.85 5.64 -12.05
C ASP A 72 -13.51 4.53 -11.04
N PHE A 73 -14.33 3.47 -11.01
CA PHE A 73 -14.20 2.36 -10.10
C PHE A 73 -14.10 1.04 -10.84
N GLU A 74 -13.36 0.14 -10.23
CA GLU A 74 -13.34 -1.28 -10.53
C GLU A 74 -14.16 -2.03 -9.48
N LEU A 75 -14.94 -3.00 -9.94
CA LEU A 75 -15.73 -3.88 -9.08
C LEU A 75 -15.14 -5.28 -9.17
N SER A 76 -14.63 -5.75 -8.04
CA SER A 76 -14.20 -7.14 -7.89
C SER A 76 -15.38 -7.94 -7.35
N VAL A 77 -15.79 -8.95 -8.10
CA VAL A 77 -16.87 -9.88 -7.74
C VAL A 77 -16.23 -11.24 -7.49
N SER A 78 -16.54 -11.86 -6.37
CA SER A 78 -16.07 -13.21 -6.03
C SER A 78 -17.23 -14.14 -5.73
N ASP A 79 -17.10 -15.39 -6.19
CA ASP A 79 -18.16 -16.41 -6.18
C ASP A 79 -18.38 -17.05 -4.80
N ASN A 80 -18.11 -16.31 -3.72
CA ASN A 80 -18.46 -16.71 -2.37
C ASN A 80 -19.98 -16.78 -2.19
N THR A 81 -20.45 -17.40 -1.10
CA THR A 81 -21.89 -17.51 -0.80
C THR A 81 -22.21 -16.79 0.52
N PRO A 82 -22.87 -15.62 0.51
CA PRO A 82 -23.34 -14.86 -0.68
C PRO A 82 -22.19 -14.25 -1.49
N THR A 83 -22.45 -13.89 -2.75
CA THR A 83 -21.46 -13.28 -3.65
C THR A 83 -20.89 -12.01 -3.01
N GLU A 84 -19.57 -11.87 -2.99
CA GLU A 84 -18.92 -10.72 -2.38
C GLU A 84 -18.45 -9.75 -3.44
N ILE A 85 -18.81 -8.47 -3.25
CA ILE A 85 -18.46 -7.37 -4.14
C ILE A 85 -17.57 -6.40 -3.38
N THR A 86 -16.47 -6.00 -4.02
CA THR A 86 -15.58 -4.94 -3.51
C THR A 86 -15.43 -3.86 -4.56
N LEU A 87 -15.74 -2.62 -4.17
CA LEU A 87 -15.57 -1.42 -4.98
C LEU A 87 -14.19 -0.78 -4.72
N ARG A 88 -13.41 -0.50 -5.76
CA ARG A 88 -12.10 0.16 -5.66
C ARG A 88 -12.05 1.34 -6.61
N ARG A 89 -11.63 2.51 -6.13
CA ARG A 89 -11.47 3.69 -6.98
C ARG A 89 -10.15 3.59 -7.75
N THR A 90 -10.24 3.50 -9.07
CA THR A 90 -9.07 3.41 -9.96
C THR A 90 -8.68 4.78 -10.52
N LYS A 91 -9.64 5.71 -10.64
CA LYS A 91 -9.39 7.08 -11.06
C LYS A 91 -9.70 8.07 -9.92
N PRO A 92 -8.73 8.88 -9.48
CA PRO A 92 -8.96 9.86 -8.43
C PRO A 92 -9.87 10.99 -8.91
N ASP A 93 -10.74 11.46 -8.01
CA ASP A 93 -11.58 12.65 -8.24
C ASP A 93 -10.78 13.92 -7.91
N LEU A 94 -10.15 14.48 -8.93
CA LEU A 94 -9.30 15.67 -8.84
C LEU A 94 -10.07 16.98 -9.04
N CYS A 95 -11.39 16.93 -9.10
CA CYS A 95 -12.22 18.13 -9.18
C CYS A 95 -12.21 18.91 -7.85
N LYS A 96 -12.81 20.10 -7.85
CA LYS A 96 -12.80 21.04 -6.70
C LYS A 96 -14.19 21.60 -6.38
N ALA A 97 -15.22 20.80 -6.58
CA ALA A 97 -16.58 21.13 -6.20
C ALA A 97 -16.90 20.58 -4.80
N LEU A 98 -17.76 21.30 -4.07
CA LEU A 98 -18.26 20.84 -2.78
C LEU A 98 -19.47 19.93 -2.99
N VAL A 99 -19.31 18.63 -2.73
CA VAL A 99 -20.39 17.63 -2.78
C VAL A 99 -20.56 16.98 -1.40
N PRO A 100 -21.26 17.64 -0.46
CA PRO A 100 -21.21 17.28 0.97
C PRO A 100 -21.81 15.90 1.27
N ASN A 101 -22.77 15.46 0.45
CA ASN A 101 -23.45 14.17 0.61
C ASN A 101 -22.91 13.09 -0.33
N GLY A 102 -21.80 13.36 -1.03
CA GLY A 102 -21.29 12.47 -2.06
C GLY A 102 -22.21 12.31 -3.26
N VAL A 103 -21.87 11.36 -4.13
CA VAL A 103 -22.65 10.99 -5.31
C VAL A 103 -23.15 9.55 -5.20
N GLU A 104 -24.28 9.27 -5.83
CA GLU A 104 -24.85 7.94 -5.92
C GLU A 104 -24.44 7.30 -7.25
N LEU A 105 -23.80 6.14 -7.17
CA LEU A 105 -23.33 5.35 -8.30
C LEU A 105 -24.15 4.08 -8.39
N ARG A 106 -24.37 3.60 -9.62
CA ARG A 106 -25.27 2.49 -9.89
C ARG A 106 -24.67 1.51 -10.89
N TRP A 107 -24.71 0.23 -10.55
CA TRP A 107 -24.32 -0.90 -11.41
C TRP A 107 -25.43 -1.94 -11.41
N THR A 108 -25.94 -2.29 -12.59
CA THR A 108 -26.93 -3.36 -12.74
C THR A 108 -26.32 -4.73 -12.43
N TYR A 109 -27.15 -5.74 -12.20
CA TYR A 109 -26.67 -7.12 -12.10
C TYR A 109 -25.85 -7.55 -13.33
N ALA A 110 -26.24 -7.11 -14.53
CA ALA A 110 -25.50 -7.39 -15.76
C ALA A 110 -24.11 -6.72 -15.78
N ASP A 111 -23.99 -5.48 -15.28
CA ASP A 111 -22.69 -4.80 -15.14
C ASP A 111 -21.76 -5.53 -14.17
N LEU A 112 -22.33 -6.25 -13.20
CA LEU A 112 -21.62 -7.06 -12.21
C LEU A 112 -21.34 -8.50 -12.68
N GLY A 113 -21.83 -8.89 -13.87
CA GLY A 113 -21.75 -10.28 -14.34
C GLY A 113 -22.59 -11.27 -13.51
N LEU A 114 -23.67 -10.78 -12.88
CA LEU A 114 -24.54 -11.57 -12.02
C LEU A 114 -25.92 -11.80 -12.65
N GLU A 115 -26.52 -12.95 -12.34
CA GLU A 115 -27.93 -13.17 -12.63
C GLU A 115 -28.84 -12.27 -11.76
N PRO A 116 -29.99 -11.80 -12.28
CA PRO A 116 -30.91 -10.98 -11.51
C PRO A 116 -31.37 -11.65 -10.21
N GLY A 117 -31.21 -10.96 -9.08
CA GLY A 117 -31.64 -11.44 -7.77
C GLY A 117 -30.63 -12.34 -7.05
N THR A 118 -29.44 -12.57 -7.62
CA THR A 118 -28.34 -13.26 -6.93
C THR A 118 -28.06 -12.59 -5.57
N PRO A 119 -28.06 -13.34 -4.46
CA PRO A 119 -27.69 -12.81 -3.15
C PRO A 119 -26.24 -12.34 -3.16
N ALA A 120 -26.04 -11.04 -2.96
CA ALA A 120 -24.71 -10.43 -2.93
C ALA A 120 -24.57 -9.46 -1.77
N ARG A 121 -23.34 -9.28 -1.28
CA ARG A 121 -22.98 -8.31 -0.24
C ARG A 121 -21.77 -7.49 -0.65
N ILE A 122 -21.77 -6.22 -0.26
CA ILE A 122 -20.60 -5.36 -0.40
C ILE A 122 -19.69 -5.50 0.81
N LEU A 123 -18.37 -5.49 0.60
CA LEU A 123 -17.37 -5.61 1.67
C LEU A 123 -16.71 -4.29 2.05
N ASN A 124 -16.99 -3.22 1.30
CA ASN A 124 -16.45 -1.89 1.55
C ASN A 124 -16.82 -1.38 2.95
N ALA A 125 -15.86 -0.78 3.64
CA ALA A 125 -16.10 -0.18 4.94
C ALA A 125 -17.07 1.01 4.82
N LEU A 126 -17.98 1.12 5.79
CA LEU A 126 -18.83 2.29 5.95
C LEU A 126 -18.05 3.43 6.62
N LYS A 127 -18.37 4.67 6.26
CA LYS A 127 -17.81 5.89 6.84
C LYS A 127 -18.68 6.48 7.94
#